data_AF-A0A2R5H3L8-F1
#
_entry.id   AF-A0A2R5H3L8-F1
#
_cell.length_a   1.000
_cell.length_b   1.000
_cell.length_c   1.000
_cell.angle_alpha   90.00
_cell.angle_beta   90.00
_cell.angle_gamma   90.00
#
_symmetry.space_group_name_H-M   'P 1'
#
loop_
_entity.id
_entity.type
_entity.pdbx_description
1 polymer ?
#
loop_
_entity_poly.entity_id
_entity_poly.type
_entity_poly.pdbx_seq_one_letter_code
_entity_poly.pdbx_strand_id
1 'polypeptide(L)'
;MEEEKKKSQGDRAPVIVLTFGTFDMMHVGHVRLLQRAAALGDELHVGVSTVALTKRKRNGRKTIFKQDTRMEMVAAIRGVTSVFLEESLDLKQAYVDKVGAHILVMGDDWKGKFDRIKVPEIIYLPRTQGVSTTSLRKGRPIKEKELVTPPFTRVKKVAPSGLQDGEHWSFVA
;
A
#
# COMPACT_ATOMS: atom_id res chain seq x y z
N MET A 1 -9.11 -42.99 25.85
CA MET A 1 -9.23 -42.41 24.50
C MET A 1 -9.19 -40.90 24.69
N GLU A 2 -8.02 -40.31 24.48
CA GLU A 2 -7.80 -38.87 24.59
C GLU A 2 -8.44 -38.16 23.39
N GLU A 3 -9.40 -37.28 23.66
CA GLU A 3 -9.83 -36.28 22.70
C GLU A 3 -8.78 -35.16 22.68
N GLU A 4 -7.94 -35.17 21.63
CA GLU A 4 -7.05 -34.05 21.32
C GLU A 4 -7.88 -32.81 20.94
N LYS A 5 -8.00 -31.87 21.88
CA LYS A 5 -8.45 -30.51 21.59
C LYS A 5 -7.43 -29.78 20.72
N LYS A 6 -7.71 -29.68 19.40
CA LYS A 6 -7.09 -28.68 18.53
C LYS A 6 -7.48 -27.27 19.01
N LYS A 7 -6.58 -26.58 19.72
CA LYS A 7 -6.68 -25.13 19.96
C LYS A 7 -6.65 -24.41 18.61
N SER A 8 -7.72 -23.70 18.28
CA SER A 8 -7.84 -22.83 17.10
C SER A 8 -6.86 -21.66 17.18
N GLN A 9 -6.11 -21.38 16.10
CA GLN A 9 -5.58 -20.04 15.83
C GLN A 9 -6.80 -19.07 15.80
N GLY A 10 -7.05 -18.12 16.68
CA GLY A 10 -6.30 -17.55 17.80
C GLY A 10 -6.65 -16.06 17.84
N ASP A 11 -7.38 -15.62 18.88
CA ASP A 11 -8.05 -14.33 19.15
C ASP A 11 -7.18 -13.05 19.11
N ARG A 12 -6.29 -12.87 18.12
CA ARG A 12 -5.53 -11.62 17.96
C ARG A 12 -6.30 -10.62 17.08
N ALA A 13 -6.25 -9.35 17.44
CA ALA A 13 -6.77 -8.27 16.60
C ALA A 13 -6.08 -8.27 15.21
N PRO A 14 -6.81 -7.91 14.13
CA PRO A 14 -6.27 -7.89 12.78
C PRO A 14 -5.17 -6.83 12.63
N VAL A 15 -4.11 -7.17 11.89
CA VAL A 15 -3.06 -6.23 11.48
C VAL A 15 -3.56 -5.41 10.30
N ILE A 16 -3.78 -4.13 10.55
CA ILE A 16 -4.34 -3.20 9.57
C ILE A 16 -3.23 -2.51 8.77
N VAL A 17 -3.26 -2.68 7.46
CA VAL A 17 -2.39 -2.01 6.49
C VAL A 17 -3.14 -0.84 5.86
N LEU A 18 -2.48 0.31 5.76
CA LEU A 18 -3.01 1.50 5.12
C LEU A 18 -2.11 1.92 3.96
N THR A 19 -2.71 2.21 2.81
CA THR A 19 -1.99 2.81 1.67
C THR A 19 -2.81 3.90 1.00
N PHE A 20 -2.14 4.69 0.16
CA PHE A 20 -2.75 5.82 -0.53
C PHE A 20 -2.31 5.89 -1.99
N GLY A 21 -3.21 6.34 -2.86
CA GLY A 21 -2.87 6.54 -4.25
C GLY A 21 -3.94 7.25 -5.05
N THR A 22 -3.53 7.78 -6.21
CA THR A 22 -4.50 8.32 -7.17
C THR A 22 -5.17 7.20 -7.96
N PHE A 23 -4.48 6.11 -8.30
CA PHE A 23 -5.06 4.96 -9.02
C PHE A 23 -5.84 5.33 -10.30
N ASP A 24 -5.41 6.37 -11.00
CA ASP A 24 -6.00 6.80 -12.28
C ASP A 24 -5.40 6.01 -13.44
N MET A 25 -6.23 5.65 -14.42
CA MET A 25 -5.90 4.68 -15.47
C MET A 25 -5.29 3.42 -14.87
N MET A 26 -6.12 2.68 -14.12
CA MET A 26 -5.68 1.49 -13.41
C MET A 26 -4.94 0.51 -14.34
N HIS A 27 -3.84 -0.02 -13.84
CA HIS A 27 -2.92 -0.87 -14.59
C HIS A 27 -2.22 -1.83 -13.63
N VAL A 28 -1.57 -2.85 -14.16
CA VAL A 28 -0.92 -3.92 -13.39
C VAL A 28 0.04 -3.42 -12.30
N GLY A 29 0.75 -2.31 -12.52
CA GLY A 29 1.59 -1.72 -11.47
C GLY A 29 0.83 -1.28 -10.20
N HIS A 30 -0.41 -0.82 -10.33
CA HIS A 30 -1.27 -0.52 -9.18
C HIS A 30 -1.75 -1.81 -8.51
N VAL A 31 -2.17 -2.80 -9.30
CA VAL A 31 -2.62 -4.10 -8.80
C VAL A 31 -1.53 -4.78 -7.98
N ARG A 32 -0.29 -4.85 -8.51
CA ARG A 32 0.86 -5.44 -7.80
C ARG A 32 1.28 -4.63 -6.57
N LEU A 33 1.09 -3.31 -6.55
CA LEU A 33 1.31 -2.51 -5.34
C LEU A 33 0.30 -2.89 -4.26
N LEU A 34 -0.99 -2.91 -4.61
CA LEU A 34 -2.08 -3.19 -3.66
C LEU A 34 -2.04 -4.63 -3.14
N GLN A 35 -1.74 -5.62 -3.99
CA GLN A 35 -1.58 -7.00 -3.55
C GLN A 35 -0.39 -7.19 -2.61
N ARG A 36 0.75 -6.55 -2.90
CA ARG A 36 1.91 -6.57 -1.99
C ARG A 36 1.62 -5.83 -0.68
N ALA A 37 0.82 -4.77 -0.71
CA ALA A 37 0.37 -4.10 0.50
C ALA A 37 -0.56 -5.00 1.34
N ALA A 38 -1.53 -5.67 0.70
CA ALA A 38 -2.45 -6.58 1.36
C ALA A 38 -1.72 -7.77 2.02
N ALA A 39 -0.66 -8.28 1.40
CA ALA A 39 0.12 -9.38 1.95
C ALA A 39 0.90 -9.05 3.24
N LEU A 40 0.92 -7.79 3.68
CA LEU A 40 1.67 -7.35 4.87
C LEU A 40 0.86 -7.42 6.18
N GLY A 41 -0.45 -7.64 6.09
CA GLY A 41 -1.35 -7.71 7.24
C GLY A 41 -2.61 -8.50 6.94
N ASP A 42 -3.61 -8.38 7.82
CA ASP A 42 -4.87 -9.10 7.73
C ASP A 42 -5.94 -8.28 6.97
N GLU A 43 -5.82 -6.93 7.00
CA GLU A 43 -6.71 -6.01 6.29
C GLU A 43 -5.94 -4.94 5.52
N LEU A 44 -6.42 -4.57 4.32
CA LEU A 44 -5.90 -3.44 3.55
C LEU A 44 -6.97 -2.35 3.37
N HIS A 45 -6.69 -1.20 3.95
CA HIS A 45 -7.50 0.01 3.79
C HIS A 45 -6.79 0.94 2.80
N VAL A 46 -7.54 1.47 1.81
CA VAL A 46 -6.96 2.24 0.71
C VAL A 46 -7.58 3.63 0.62
N GLY A 47 -6.75 4.66 0.83
CA GLY A 47 -7.11 6.05 0.59
C GLY A 47 -6.93 6.44 -0.89
N VAL A 48 -8.03 6.66 -1.59
CA VAL A 48 -8.07 7.11 -2.98
C VAL A 48 -8.06 8.63 -3.03
N SER A 49 -7.01 9.22 -3.60
CA SER A 49 -6.90 10.68 -3.68
C SER A 49 -8.06 11.29 -4.45
N THR A 50 -8.69 12.32 -3.89
CA THR A 50 -9.71 13.12 -4.58
C THR A 50 -9.14 13.80 -5.82
N VAL A 51 -10.02 14.19 -6.75
CA VAL A 51 -9.61 14.96 -7.94
C VAL A 51 -8.90 16.27 -7.53
N ALA A 52 -9.42 16.95 -6.51
CA ALA A 52 -8.83 18.18 -5.98
C ALA A 52 -7.42 17.94 -5.42
N LEU A 53 -7.23 16.88 -4.61
CA LEU A 53 -5.91 16.53 -4.09
C LEU A 53 -4.93 16.17 -5.20
N THR A 54 -5.35 15.36 -6.17
CA THR A 54 -4.50 14.97 -7.30
C THR A 54 -4.04 16.19 -8.09
N LYS A 55 -4.92 17.15 -8.34
CA LYS A 55 -4.58 18.40 -9.02
C LYS A 55 -3.49 19.18 -8.25
N ARG A 56 -3.61 19.28 -6.91
CA ARG A 56 -2.62 19.96 -6.06
C ARG A 56 -1.27 19.24 -6.06
N LYS A 57 -1.24 17.92 -5.83
CA LYS A 57 0.02 17.17 -5.64
C LYS A 57 0.71 16.72 -6.93
N ARG A 58 0.09 16.91 -8.10
CA ARG A 58 0.64 16.50 -9.41
C ARG A 58 0.73 17.66 -10.40
N ASN A 59 1.06 18.86 -9.94
CA ASN A 59 1.29 20.04 -10.77
C ASN A 59 0.15 20.32 -11.76
N GLY A 60 -1.10 20.34 -11.25
CA GLY A 60 -2.29 20.64 -12.05
C GLY A 60 -2.83 19.47 -12.88
N ARG A 61 -2.20 18.28 -12.84
CA ARG A 61 -2.62 17.13 -13.64
C ARG A 61 -4.01 16.62 -13.21
N LYS A 62 -4.95 16.58 -14.16
CA LYS A 62 -6.30 16.03 -13.97
C LYS A 62 -6.30 14.51 -14.11
N THR A 63 -7.18 13.82 -13.37
CA THR A 63 -7.47 12.40 -13.58
C THR A 63 -8.32 12.20 -14.85
N ILE A 64 -8.24 11.02 -15.46
CA ILE A 64 -9.19 10.63 -16.53
C ILE A 64 -10.50 10.22 -15.89
N PHE A 65 -10.44 9.35 -14.88
CA PHE A 65 -11.62 8.87 -14.17
C PHE A 65 -11.97 9.78 -13.00
N LYS A 66 -13.29 9.88 -12.73
CA LYS A 66 -13.80 10.48 -11.48
C LYS A 66 -13.34 9.65 -10.29
N GLN A 67 -13.40 10.24 -9.09
CA GLN A 67 -12.92 9.58 -7.88
C GLN A 67 -13.73 8.32 -7.54
N ASP A 68 -15.05 8.34 -7.73
CA ASP A 68 -15.93 7.21 -7.41
C ASP A 68 -15.61 6.00 -8.28
N THR A 69 -15.42 6.21 -9.59
CA THR A 69 -14.98 5.15 -10.53
C THR A 69 -13.64 4.54 -10.11
N ARG A 70 -12.69 5.37 -9.65
CA ARG A 70 -11.39 4.87 -9.17
C ARG A 70 -11.54 4.09 -7.86
N MET A 71 -12.43 4.52 -6.97
CA MET A 71 -12.73 3.81 -5.72
C MET A 71 -13.34 2.44 -6.02
N GLU A 72 -14.29 2.35 -6.95
CA GLU A 72 -14.91 1.10 -7.38
C GLU A 72 -13.86 0.12 -7.94
N MET A 73 -13.00 0.60 -8.84
CA MET A 73 -11.90 -0.20 -9.40
C MET A 73 -10.94 -0.69 -8.31
N VAL A 74 -10.63 0.14 -7.31
CA VAL A 74 -9.75 -0.25 -6.19
C VAL A 74 -10.44 -1.25 -5.28
N ALA A 75 -11.72 -1.06 -4.97
CA ALA A 75 -12.50 -1.96 -4.11
C ALA A 75 -12.64 -3.37 -4.72
N ALA A 76 -12.65 -3.47 -6.05
CA ALA A 76 -12.70 -4.74 -6.76
C ALA A 76 -11.37 -5.53 -6.72
N ILE A 77 -10.26 -4.95 -6.26
CA ILE A 77 -8.98 -5.63 -6.22
C ILE A 77 -8.94 -6.61 -5.04
N ARG A 78 -8.63 -7.88 -5.34
CA ARG A 78 -8.45 -8.92 -4.34
C ARG A 78 -7.46 -8.49 -3.25
N GLY A 79 -7.88 -8.60 -2.00
CA GLY A 79 -7.09 -8.25 -0.81
C GLY A 79 -7.34 -6.83 -0.31
N VAL A 80 -8.08 -5.98 -1.04
CA VAL A 80 -8.56 -4.69 -0.52
C VAL A 80 -9.77 -4.93 0.38
N THR A 81 -9.68 -4.48 1.63
CA THR A 81 -10.74 -4.61 2.64
C THR A 81 -11.69 -3.41 2.60
N SER A 82 -11.14 -2.20 2.52
CA SER A 82 -11.94 -0.97 2.51
C SER A 82 -11.30 0.11 1.64
N VAL A 83 -12.13 1.02 1.14
CA VAL A 83 -11.70 2.14 0.30
C VAL A 83 -12.38 3.43 0.79
N PHE A 84 -11.61 4.50 0.89
CA PHE A 84 -12.11 5.81 1.30
C PHE A 84 -11.41 6.94 0.52
N LEU A 85 -11.91 8.17 0.61
CA LEU A 85 -11.32 9.33 -0.05
C LEU A 85 -10.18 9.95 0.78
N GLU A 86 -9.04 10.16 0.12
CA GLU A 86 -7.93 10.96 0.65
C GLU A 86 -8.07 12.40 0.12
N GLU A 87 -8.30 13.35 1.02
CA GLU A 87 -8.57 14.75 0.69
C GLU A 87 -7.33 15.64 0.82
N SER A 88 -6.40 15.30 1.72
CA SER A 88 -5.15 16.05 1.92
C SER A 88 -3.98 15.14 2.30
N LEU A 89 -2.76 15.57 1.93
CA LEU A 89 -1.52 14.95 2.41
C LEU A 89 -1.24 15.31 3.88
N ASP A 90 -1.78 16.43 4.36
CA ASP A 90 -1.56 16.91 5.74
C ASP A 90 -2.38 16.11 6.76
N LEU A 91 -3.49 15.51 6.31
CA LEU A 91 -4.37 14.68 7.12
C LEU A 91 -3.88 13.22 7.26
N LYS A 92 -2.66 12.90 6.81
CA LYS A 92 -2.16 11.52 6.85
C LYS A 92 -2.14 10.90 8.24
N GLN A 93 -1.74 11.66 9.26
CA GLN A 93 -1.78 11.17 10.63
C GLN A 93 -3.22 10.86 11.05
N ALA A 94 -4.16 11.77 10.77
CA ALA A 94 -5.57 11.57 11.09
C ALA A 94 -6.17 10.32 10.41
N TYR A 95 -5.76 10.00 9.18
CA TYR A 95 -6.18 8.76 8.51
C TYR A 95 -5.59 7.51 9.17
N VAL A 96 -4.31 7.54 9.56
CA VAL A 96 -3.66 6.45 10.30
C VAL A 96 -4.39 6.20 11.60
N ASP A 97 -4.67 7.25 12.37
CA ASP A 97 -5.33 7.16 13.67
C ASP A 97 -6.78 6.66 13.53
N LYS A 98 -7.52 7.20 12.55
CA LYS A 98 -8.92 6.83 12.29
C LYS A 98 -9.08 5.36 11.90
N VAL A 99 -8.14 4.83 11.12
CA VAL A 99 -8.17 3.44 10.64
C VAL A 99 -7.54 2.48 11.65
N GLY A 100 -6.77 2.98 12.64
CA GLY A 100 -6.00 2.12 13.53
C GLY A 100 -4.89 1.38 12.78
N ALA A 101 -4.23 2.05 11.84
CA ALA A 101 -3.24 1.40 10.99
C ALA A 101 -2.00 0.99 11.77
N HIS A 102 -1.54 -0.24 11.53
CA HIS A 102 -0.30 -0.79 12.09
C HIS A 102 0.86 -0.59 11.10
N ILE A 103 0.56 -0.60 9.81
CA ILE A 103 1.54 -0.50 8.73
C ILE A 103 1.06 0.55 7.72
N LEU A 104 1.89 1.56 7.46
CA LEU A 104 1.70 2.49 6.35
C LEU A 104 2.55 2.07 5.15
N VAL A 105 1.90 1.71 4.05
CA VAL A 105 2.58 1.32 2.81
C VAL A 105 2.51 2.47 1.79
N MET A 106 3.65 2.88 1.27
CA MET A 106 3.75 3.90 0.21
C MET A 106 4.61 3.38 -0.95
N GLY A 107 4.44 3.95 -2.14
CA GLY A 107 5.43 3.74 -3.21
C GLY A 107 6.75 4.42 -2.86
N ASP A 108 7.87 3.86 -3.29
CA ASP A 108 9.23 4.37 -3.06
C ASP A 108 9.48 5.79 -3.61
N ASP A 109 8.70 6.26 -4.59
CA ASP A 109 8.64 7.68 -4.99
C ASP A 109 8.40 8.65 -3.82
N TRP A 110 7.84 8.15 -2.71
CA TRP A 110 7.53 8.92 -1.51
C TRP A 110 8.50 8.66 -0.35
N LYS A 111 9.60 7.92 -0.57
CA LYS A 111 10.58 7.61 0.48
C LYS A 111 11.04 8.87 1.19
N GLY A 112 11.03 8.86 2.53
CA GLY A 112 11.39 9.99 3.37
C GLY A 112 10.28 11.04 3.57
N LYS A 113 9.29 11.13 2.66
CA LYS A 113 8.26 12.17 2.74
C LYS A 113 7.24 11.96 3.85
N PHE A 114 7.09 10.74 4.36
CA PHE A 114 6.09 10.43 5.40
C PHE A 114 6.70 9.80 6.65
N ASP A 115 8.02 9.86 6.80
CA ASP A 115 8.72 9.24 7.94
C ASP A 115 8.36 9.88 9.29
N ARG A 116 7.80 11.09 9.27
CA ARG A 116 7.27 11.80 10.45
C ARG A 116 5.92 11.26 10.95
N ILE A 117 5.23 10.44 10.16
CA ILE A 117 3.92 9.90 10.52
C ILE A 117 4.12 8.85 11.62
N LYS A 118 3.41 9.01 12.73
CA LYS A 118 3.42 8.09 13.86
C LYS A 118 2.56 6.88 13.50
N VAL A 119 3.22 5.79 13.15
CA VAL A 119 2.64 4.48 12.85
C VAL A 119 3.70 3.44 13.21
N PRO A 120 3.33 2.24 13.70
CA PRO A 120 4.32 1.24 14.11
C PRO A 120 5.35 0.90 13.02
N GLU A 121 4.90 0.83 11.77
CA GLU A 121 5.78 0.52 10.63
C GLU A 121 5.44 1.34 9.38
N ILE A 122 6.47 1.81 8.67
CA ILE A 122 6.33 2.44 7.35
C ILE A 122 7.14 1.61 6.35
N ILE A 123 6.49 1.17 5.28
CA ILE A 123 7.09 0.37 4.21
C ILE A 123 7.00 1.11 2.89
N TYR A 124 8.13 1.22 2.20
CA TYR A 124 8.20 1.79 0.85
C TYR A 124 8.41 0.69 -0.18
N LEU A 125 7.40 0.46 -1.02
CA LEU A 125 7.45 -0.56 -2.06
C LEU A 125 8.00 0.00 -3.37
N PRO A 126 8.96 -0.69 -4.01
CA PRO A 126 9.46 -0.30 -5.30
C PRO A 126 8.38 -0.39 -6.37
N ARG A 127 8.37 0.58 -7.27
CA ARG A 127 7.45 0.57 -8.42
C ARG A 127 7.66 -0.65 -9.31
N THR A 128 6.56 -1.11 -9.88
CA THR A 128 6.63 -1.98 -11.07
C THR A 128 7.13 -1.15 -12.24
N GLN A 129 8.27 -1.55 -12.80
CA GLN A 129 8.91 -0.94 -13.96
C GLN A 129 8.12 -1.23 -15.24
N GLY A 130 8.37 -0.45 -16.29
CA GLY A 130 7.71 -0.63 -17.59
C GLY A 130 6.27 -0.11 -17.68
N VAL A 131 5.66 0.35 -16.58
CA VAL A 131 4.27 0.86 -16.59
C VAL A 131 4.06 2.10 -15.71
N SER A 132 3.29 3.06 -16.22
CA SER A 132 2.82 4.22 -15.46
C SER A 132 1.62 4.88 -16.14
N THR A 133 0.78 5.58 -15.38
CA THR A 133 -0.25 6.46 -15.96
C THR A 133 0.34 7.48 -16.95
N THR A 134 1.58 7.95 -16.72
CA THR A 134 2.23 8.92 -17.61
C THR A 134 2.58 8.29 -18.96
N SER A 135 3.10 7.07 -18.99
CA SER A 135 3.42 6.37 -20.24
C SER A 135 2.16 5.99 -21.00
N LEU A 136 1.13 5.50 -20.32
CA LEU A 136 -0.16 5.15 -20.94
C LEU A 136 -0.86 6.36 -21.57
N ARG A 137 -0.83 7.52 -20.91
CA ARG A 137 -1.38 8.77 -21.48
C ARG A 137 -0.66 9.25 -22.74
N LYS A 138 0.62 8.88 -22.89
CA LYS A 138 1.40 9.16 -24.10
C LYS A 138 1.20 8.10 -25.18
N GLY A 139 0.26 7.16 -24.98
CA GLY A 139 0.01 6.06 -25.92
C GLY A 139 1.15 5.05 -26.00
N ARG A 140 2.10 5.06 -25.05
CA ARG A 140 3.21 4.09 -25.06
C ARG A 140 2.65 2.71 -24.67
N PRO A 141 2.72 1.70 -25.55
CA PRO A 141 2.29 0.35 -25.22
C PRO A 141 3.17 -0.23 -24.10
N ILE A 142 2.56 -1.05 -23.24
CA ILE A 142 3.31 -1.84 -22.25
C ILE A 142 4.05 -2.93 -23.01
N LYS A 143 5.35 -3.04 -22.74
CA LYS A 143 6.19 -4.13 -23.25
C LYS A 143 6.38 -5.13 -22.12
N GLU A 144 5.90 -6.35 -22.28
CA GLU A 144 5.90 -7.34 -21.20
C GLU A 144 7.30 -7.60 -20.63
N LYS A 145 8.32 -7.63 -21.49
CA LYS A 145 9.74 -7.75 -21.10
C LYS A 145 10.26 -6.62 -20.20
N GLU A 146 9.62 -5.46 -20.19
CA GLU A 146 9.98 -4.31 -19.35
C GLU A 146 9.18 -4.30 -18.03
N LEU A 147 8.18 -5.19 -17.88
CA LEU A 147 7.22 -5.19 -16.77
C LEU A 147 7.75 -5.93 -15.53
N VAL A 148 8.82 -5.39 -14.96
CA VAL A 148 9.52 -5.98 -13.82
C VAL A 148 9.05 -5.36 -12.51
N THR A 149 8.63 -6.18 -11.55
CA THR A 149 8.35 -5.73 -10.18
C THR A 149 9.53 -6.10 -9.29
N PRO A 150 10.36 -5.14 -8.85
CA PRO A 150 11.49 -5.46 -8.01
C PRO A 150 11.02 -6.11 -6.69
N PRO A 151 11.77 -7.10 -6.18
CA PRO A 151 11.51 -7.63 -4.86
C PRO A 151 11.68 -6.53 -3.81
N PHE A 152 11.04 -6.72 -2.67
CA PHE A 152 11.21 -5.87 -1.50
C PHE A 152 11.39 -6.75 -0.27
N THR A 153 12.32 -6.36 0.60
CA THR A 153 12.55 -7.04 1.86
C THR A 153 11.98 -6.21 3.00
N ARG A 154 11.02 -6.79 3.73
CA ARG A 154 10.52 -6.21 4.98
C ARG A 154 11.58 -6.40 6.06
N VAL A 155 12.27 -5.34 6.43
CA VAL A 155 13.15 -5.34 7.59
C VAL A 155 12.30 -5.00 8.80
N LYS A 156 12.17 -5.92 9.76
CA LYS A 156 11.52 -5.60 11.03
C LYS A 156 12.30 -4.46 11.68
N LYS A 157 11.65 -3.33 11.98
CA LYS A 157 12.21 -2.36 12.91
C LYS A 157 12.30 -3.06 14.26
N VAL A 158 13.51 -3.47 14.64
CA VAL A 158 13.80 -3.86 16.02
C VAL A 158 13.55 -2.59 16.83
N ALA A 159 12.65 -2.66 17.82
CA ALA A 159 12.55 -1.59 18.81
C ALA A 159 13.97 -1.32 19.36
N PRO A 160 14.33 -0.10 19.77
CA PRO A 160 15.58 0.10 20.50
C PRO A 160 15.43 -0.54 21.89
N SER A 161 15.53 -1.86 21.95
CA SER A 161 15.76 -2.63 23.15
C SER A 161 17.24 -2.97 23.14
N GLY A 162 17.94 -2.56 24.19
CA GLY A 162 19.26 -3.11 24.46
C GLY A 162 19.23 -4.64 24.38
N LEU A 163 20.30 -5.18 23.81
CA LEU A 163 20.72 -6.58 23.78
C LEU A 163 20.05 -7.58 22.81
N GLN A 164 20.95 -8.02 21.91
CA GLN A 164 21.20 -9.37 21.38
C GLN A 164 20.40 -9.91 20.19
N ASP A 165 21.13 -9.93 19.07
CA ASP A 165 21.41 -11.04 18.14
C ASP A 165 20.26 -11.65 17.32
N GLY A 166 20.16 -11.13 16.09
CA GLY A 166 20.51 -11.89 14.88
C GLY A 166 19.72 -13.17 14.57
N GLU A 167 18.58 -13.02 13.90
CA GLU A 167 18.06 -14.06 13.01
C GLU A 167 17.54 -13.48 11.70
N HIS A 168 18.18 -13.92 10.60
CA HIS A 168 17.91 -13.50 9.23
C HIS A 168 17.00 -14.56 8.59
N TRP A 169 15.72 -14.24 8.37
CA TRP A 169 14.79 -15.11 7.63
C TRP A 169 14.45 -14.48 6.28
N SER A 170 14.82 -15.15 5.19
CA SER A 170 14.48 -14.77 3.81
C SER A 170 13.27 -15.57 3.34
N PHE A 171 12.14 -14.92 3.06
CA PHE A 171 11.05 -15.50 2.27
C PHE A 171 11.05 -14.86 0.89
N VAL A 172 11.12 -15.70 -0.14
CA VAL A 172 10.87 -15.35 -1.54
C VAL A 172 9.40 -15.67 -1.80
N ALA A 173 8.63 -14.68 -2.22
CA ALA A 173 7.26 -14.83 -2.73
C ALA A 173 7.26 -14.82 -4.25
#